data_AF-A0A1Q7SQ47-F1
#
_entry.id   AF-A0A1Q7SQ47-F1
#
_cell.length_a   1.000
_cell.length_b   1.000
_cell.length_c   1.000
_cell.angle_alpha   90.00
_cell.angle_beta   90.00
_cell.angle_gamma   90.00
#
_symmetry.space_group_name_H-M   'P 1'
#
loop_
_entity.id
_entity.type
_entity.pdbx_description
1 polymer ?
#
loop_
_entity_poly.entity_id
_entity_poly.type
_entity_poly.pdbx_seq_one_letter_code
_entity_poly.pdbx_strand_id
1 'polypeptide(L)'
;MRRIETRIFRIDTEVAEQLDELAQKDKISVNVIANQALRRHVEYDAYAEKFGLVTISKGLLKTFFSLMSDEQARSLGRKSGEHEGVALVTFWFKDFNLENVIKSLGRVASHYNHNFEFEYTHDGQAYVAILRHDCGPRSSAFYAEFVKSIFALLDVRVGLEETEGQIVAKLFVQKPDQQLTAGKVIPDELKPPYVQPSPNRPYSTV
;
A
#
# COMPACT_ATOMS: atom_id res chain seq x y z
N MET A 1 22.08 -10.29 -11.39
CA MET A 1 23.17 -9.39 -10.93
C MET A 1 22.58 -8.03 -10.63
N ARG A 2 22.75 -7.48 -9.41
CA ARG A 2 22.31 -6.12 -9.10
C ARG A 2 23.29 -5.14 -9.77
N ARG A 3 22.81 -4.30 -10.68
CA ARG A 3 23.63 -3.27 -11.33
C ARG A 3 23.76 -2.09 -10.37
N ILE A 4 24.98 -1.65 -10.11
CA ILE A 4 25.30 -0.52 -9.23
C ILE A 4 25.83 0.61 -10.12
N GLU A 5 25.31 1.82 -9.91
CA GLU A 5 25.68 3.03 -10.65
C GLU A 5 26.01 4.11 -9.62
N THR A 6 27.09 4.87 -9.84
CA THR A 6 27.49 5.96 -8.95
C THR A 6 26.99 7.29 -9.49
N ARG A 7 26.36 8.09 -8.63
CA ARG A 7 25.98 9.48 -8.92
C ARG A 7 26.47 10.38 -7.80
N ILE A 8 26.91 11.59 -8.15
CA ILE A 8 27.40 12.61 -7.20
C ILE A 8 26.32 13.67 -7.08
N PHE A 9 25.91 13.96 -5.84
CA PHE A 9 24.93 14.98 -5.52
C PHE A 9 25.52 15.99 -4.55
N ARG A 10 25.08 17.25 -4.65
CA ARG A 10 25.30 18.25 -3.60
C ARG A 10 24.06 18.27 -2.73
N ILE A 11 24.24 18.31 -1.42
CA ILE A 11 23.19 18.40 -0.41
C ILE A 11 23.54 19.53 0.55
N ASP A 12 22.53 20.08 1.21
CA ASP A 12 22.73 21.12 2.22
C ASP A 12 23.54 20.57 3.40
N THR A 13 24.42 21.40 3.96
CA THR A 13 25.31 21.00 5.05
C THR A 13 24.54 20.47 6.26
N GLU A 14 23.44 21.13 6.63
CA GLU A 14 22.57 20.69 7.73
C GLU A 14 21.99 19.29 7.50
N VAL A 15 21.65 18.96 6.24
CA VAL A 15 21.14 17.62 5.89
C VAL A 15 22.27 16.59 5.94
N ALA A 16 23.48 16.95 5.50
CA ALA A 16 24.64 16.07 5.60
C ALA A 16 24.96 15.71 7.06
N GLU A 17 24.95 16.70 7.95
CA GLU A 17 25.18 16.52 9.38
C GLU A 17 24.12 15.61 10.01
N GLN A 18 22.83 15.83 9.70
CA GLN A 18 21.75 14.95 10.18
C GLN A 18 21.87 13.51 9.66
N LEU A 19 22.31 13.32 8.41
CA LEU A 19 22.56 11.99 7.86
C LEU A 19 23.69 11.28 8.60
N ASP A 20 24.76 11.99 8.97
CA ASP A 20 25.86 11.45 9.76
C ASP A 20 25.39 11.04 11.16
N GLU A 21 24.56 11.85 11.83
CA GLU A 21 23.98 11.53 13.14
C GLU A 21 23.11 10.26 13.08
N LEU A 22 22.22 10.17 12.08
CA LEU A 22 21.37 9.00 11.87
C LEU A 22 22.21 7.75 11.55
N ALA A 23 23.22 7.88 10.70
CA ALA A 23 24.13 6.79 10.33
C ALA A 23 24.87 6.24 11.57
N GLN A 24 25.37 7.12 12.43
CA GLN A 24 26.02 6.74 13.68
C GLN A 24 25.07 6.05 14.65
N LYS A 25 23.88 6.63 14.86
CA LYS A 25 22.85 6.08 15.76
C LYS A 25 22.42 4.68 15.34
N ASP A 26 22.16 4.49 14.06
CA ASP A 26 21.65 3.23 13.51
C ASP A 26 22.78 2.26 13.12
N LYS A 27 24.05 2.65 13.29
CA LYS A 27 25.25 1.88 12.96
C LYS A 27 25.28 1.41 11.51
N ILE A 28 24.84 2.27 10.60
CA ILE A 28 24.86 2.07 9.15
C ILE A 28 25.65 3.19 8.47
N SER A 29 25.95 3.04 7.17
CA SER A 29 26.58 4.14 6.42
C SER A 29 25.53 5.12 5.89
N VAL A 30 25.92 6.38 5.69
CA VAL A 30 25.10 7.40 4.98
C VAL A 30 24.63 6.87 3.62
N ASN A 31 25.47 6.09 2.93
CA ASN A 31 25.10 5.49 1.64
C ASN A 31 23.91 4.51 1.77
N VAL A 32 23.76 3.80 2.90
CA VAL A 32 22.58 2.94 3.13
C VAL A 32 21.33 3.79 3.27
N ILE A 33 21.38 4.86 4.07
CA ILE A 33 20.26 5.80 4.24
C ILE A 33 19.88 6.43 2.91
N ALA A 34 20.86 6.95 2.16
CA ALA A 34 20.63 7.58 0.87
C ALA A 34 19.99 6.60 -0.14
N ASN A 35 20.47 5.36 -0.22
CA ASN A 35 19.87 4.36 -1.10
C ASN A 35 18.45 3.97 -0.68
N GLN A 36 18.16 3.90 0.63
CA GLN A 36 16.81 3.62 1.12
C GLN A 36 15.86 4.78 0.80
N ALA A 37 16.27 6.02 1.05
CA ALA A 37 15.47 7.22 0.77
C ALA A 37 15.20 7.38 -0.74
N LEU A 38 16.24 7.27 -1.58
CA LEU A 38 16.08 7.35 -3.04
C LEU A 38 15.18 6.24 -3.57
N ARG A 39 15.31 5.01 -3.04
CA ARG A 39 14.44 3.90 -3.41
C ARG A 39 13.00 4.15 -2.99
N ARG A 40 12.77 4.59 -1.75
CA ARG A 40 11.43 4.94 -1.27
C ARG A 40 10.82 6.03 -2.14
N HIS A 41 11.59 7.06 -2.51
CA HIS A 41 11.08 8.15 -3.32
C HIS A 41 10.57 7.68 -4.68
N VAL A 42 11.36 6.86 -5.40
CA VAL A 42 11.00 6.39 -6.74
C VAL A 42 9.97 5.26 -6.75
N GLU A 43 9.84 4.51 -5.65
CA GLU A 43 8.90 3.40 -5.56
C GLU A 43 7.59 3.76 -4.85
N TYR A 44 7.61 4.79 -4.01
CA TYR A 44 6.50 5.15 -3.13
C TYR A 44 6.19 6.64 -3.10
N ASP A 45 7.08 7.50 -2.59
CA ASP A 45 6.70 8.87 -2.23
C ASP A 45 6.15 9.68 -3.42
N ALA A 46 6.80 9.57 -4.60
CA ALA A 46 6.37 10.25 -5.82
C ALA A 46 4.97 9.82 -6.34
N TYR A 47 4.51 8.63 -5.95
CA TYR A 47 3.19 8.10 -6.29
C TYR A 47 2.18 8.41 -5.19
N ALA A 48 2.57 8.27 -3.92
CA ALA A 48 1.72 8.51 -2.76
C ALA A 48 1.18 9.94 -2.75
N GLU A 49 2.03 10.93 -3.02
CA GLU A 49 1.64 12.33 -3.10
C GLU A 49 0.59 12.58 -4.20
N LYS A 50 0.80 12.01 -5.39
CA LYS A 50 -0.12 12.15 -6.53
C LYS A 50 -1.44 11.43 -6.34
N PHE A 51 -1.43 10.31 -5.63
CA PHE A 51 -2.64 9.56 -5.30
C PHE A 51 -3.45 10.24 -4.18
N GLY A 52 -2.81 11.11 -3.37
CA GLY A 52 -3.45 11.80 -2.25
C GLY A 52 -3.40 11.02 -0.94
N LEU A 53 -2.39 10.18 -0.74
CA LEU A 53 -2.17 9.50 0.54
C LEU A 53 -1.70 10.50 1.60
N VAL A 54 -2.20 10.32 2.82
CA VAL A 54 -1.83 11.13 3.98
C VAL A 54 -1.25 10.26 5.09
N THR A 55 -0.27 10.79 5.81
CA THR A 55 0.33 10.11 6.96
C THR A 55 -0.46 10.42 8.22
N ILE A 56 -0.84 9.38 8.98
CA ILE A 56 -1.45 9.50 10.31
C ILE A 56 -0.73 8.59 11.31
N SER A 57 -0.80 8.92 12.60
CA SER A 57 -0.19 8.07 13.64
C SER A 57 -0.99 6.78 13.84
N LYS A 58 -0.31 5.68 14.19
CA LYS A 58 -0.96 4.40 14.52
C LYS A 58 -1.98 4.53 15.66
N GLY A 59 -1.71 5.41 16.62
CA GLY A 59 -2.63 5.74 17.70
C GLY A 59 -3.93 6.38 17.19
N LEU A 60 -3.83 7.36 16.28
CA LEU A 60 -5.00 8.00 15.67
C LEU A 60 -5.82 7.01 14.84
N LEU A 61 -5.14 6.18 14.02
CA LEU A 61 -5.80 5.13 13.24
C LEU A 61 -6.57 4.14 14.13
N LYS A 62 -5.96 3.70 15.24
CA LYS A 62 -6.62 2.83 16.23
C LYS A 62 -7.85 3.50 16.83
N THR A 63 -7.76 4.79 17.16
CA THR A 63 -8.91 5.56 17.64
C THR A 63 -10.03 5.59 16.61
N PHE A 64 -9.75 5.87 15.33
CA PHE A 64 -10.77 5.87 14.28
C PHE A 64 -11.50 4.53 14.17
N PHE A 65 -10.78 3.40 14.18
CA PHE A 65 -11.42 2.09 14.19
C PHE A 65 -12.23 1.82 15.46
N SER A 66 -11.78 2.28 16.63
CA SER A 66 -12.49 2.09 17.90
C SER A 66 -13.84 2.81 17.97
N LEU A 67 -14.01 3.88 17.19
CA LEU A 67 -15.24 4.66 17.11
C LEU A 67 -16.29 4.02 16.20
N MET A 68 -15.91 3.02 15.40
CA MET A 68 -16.81 2.34 14.47
C MET A 68 -17.50 1.16 15.15
N SER A 69 -18.75 0.89 14.74
CA SER A 69 -19.35 -0.42 14.92
C SER A 69 -18.64 -1.47 14.05
N ASP A 70 -18.80 -2.75 14.39
CA ASP A 70 -18.26 -3.84 13.58
C ASP A 70 -18.81 -3.77 12.13
N GLU A 71 -20.11 -3.54 11.98
CA GLU A 71 -20.76 -3.40 10.67
C GLU A 71 -20.21 -2.22 9.86
N GLN A 72 -19.97 -1.07 10.51
CA GLN A 72 -19.38 0.10 9.85
C GLN A 72 -17.97 -0.21 9.34
N ALA A 73 -17.14 -0.86 10.16
CA ALA A 73 -15.79 -1.24 9.77
C ALA A 73 -15.79 -2.24 8.61
N ARG A 74 -16.68 -3.26 8.65
CA ARG A 74 -16.86 -4.23 7.57
C ARG A 74 -17.35 -3.60 6.28
N SER A 75 -18.35 -2.72 6.37
CA SER A 75 -18.89 -1.99 5.21
C SER A 75 -17.84 -1.08 4.58
N LEU A 76 -17.03 -0.39 5.39
CA LEU A 76 -15.91 0.41 4.92
C LEU A 76 -14.84 -0.47 4.25
N GLY A 77 -14.52 -1.63 4.84
CA GLY A 77 -13.59 -2.62 4.30
C GLY A 77 -14.00 -3.10 2.91
N ARG A 78 -15.26 -3.52 2.76
CA ARG A 78 -15.82 -3.94 1.45
C ARG A 78 -15.68 -2.86 0.39
N LYS A 79 -16.23 -1.67 0.68
CA LYS A 79 -16.19 -0.54 -0.26
C LYS A 79 -14.75 -0.17 -0.65
N SER A 80 -13.85 -0.17 0.32
CA SER A 80 -12.44 0.12 0.09
C SER A 80 -11.77 -0.96 -0.77
N GLY A 81 -12.07 -2.25 -0.57
CA GLY A 81 -11.55 -3.33 -1.40
C GLY A 81 -12.07 -3.27 -2.85
N GLU A 82 -13.35 -2.97 -3.02
CA GLU A 82 -14.04 -2.92 -4.32
C GLU A 82 -13.65 -1.70 -5.18
N HIS A 83 -13.30 -0.58 -4.55
CA HIS A 83 -13.06 0.68 -5.25
C HIS A 83 -11.65 1.22 -5.02
N GLU A 84 -11.33 1.63 -3.79
CA GLU A 84 -10.05 2.29 -3.48
C GLU A 84 -8.84 1.38 -3.71
N GLY A 85 -8.96 0.10 -3.35
CA GLY A 85 -7.94 -0.92 -3.58
C GLY A 85 -7.67 -1.13 -5.07
N VAL A 86 -8.72 -1.20 -5.89
CA VAL A 86 -8.61 -1.34 -7.35
C VAL A 86 -7.96 -0.09 -7.95
N ALA A 87 -8.39 1.10 -7.54
CA ALA A 87 -7.85 2.37 -8.00
C ALA A 87 -6.36 2.51 -7.64
N LEU A 88 -5.98 2.16 -6.42
CA LEU A 88 -4.60 2.21 -5.95
C LEU A 88 -3.70 1.24 -6.73
N VAL A 89 -4.12 -0.01 -6.89
CA VAL A 89 -3.36 -1.02 -7.65
C VAL A 89 -3.19 -0.61 -9.10
N THR A 90 -4.27 -0.16 -9.75
CA THR A 90 -4.23 0.30 -11.15
C THR A 90 -3.36 1.55 -11.30
N PHE A 91 -3.43 2.49 -10.36
CA PHE A 91 -2.61 3.69 -10.39
C PHE A 91 -1.12 3.38 -10.31
N TRP A 92 -0.72 2.51 -9.37
CA TRP A 92 0.69 2.15 -9.12
C TRP A 92 1.26 1.23 -10.21
N PHE A 93 0.52 0.16 -10.55
CA PHE A 93 1.04 -0.94 -11.36
C PHE A 93 0.47 -0.98 -12.78
N LYS A 94 -0.46 -0.08 -13.12
CA LYS A 94 -1.10 0.06 -14.44
C LYS A 94 -1.98 -1.11 -14.87
N ASP A 95 -2.12 -2.12 -14.03
CA ASP A 95 -2.95 -3.30 -14.29
C ASP A 95 -3.46 -3.92 -12.98
N PHE A 96 -4.71 -4.37 -12.98
CA PHE A 96 -5.37 -4.99 -11.84
C PHE A 96 -5.41 -6.51 -12.02
N ASN A 97 -4.46 -7.20 -11.38
CA ASN A 97 -4.33 -8.65 -11.42
C ASN A 97 -3.82 -9.17 -10.06
N LEU A 98 -3.85 -10.50 -9.87
CA LEU A 98 -3.45 -11.16 -8.62
C LEU A 98 -2.05 -10.77 -8.16
N GLU A 99 -1.08 -10.79 -9.08
CA GLU A 99 0.32 -10.46 -8.79
C GLU A 99 0.45 -9.02 -8.27
N ASN A 100 -0.20 -8.07 -8.93
CA ASN A 100 -0.13 -6.66 -8.57
C ASN A 100 -0.90 -6.33 -7.28
N VAL A 101 -2.00 -7.03 -6.97
CA VAL A 101 -2.69 -6.92 -5.67
C VAL A 101 -1.76 -7.39 -4.55
N ILE A 102 -1.11 -8.54 -4.69
CA ILE A 102 -0.16 -9.06 -3.69
C ILE A 102 1.05 -8.13 -3.54
N LYS A 103 1.61 -7.62 -4.65
CA LYS A 103 2.67 -6.61 -4.62
C LYS A 103 2.23 -5.33 -3.91
N SER A 104 0.99 -4.89 -4.11
CA SER A 104 0.45 -3.71 -3.44
C SER A 104 0.35 -3.92 -1.93
N LEU A 105 -0.19 -5.04 -1.48
CA LEU A 105 -0.28 -5.39 -0.06
C LEU A 105 1.09 -5.44 0.60
N GLY A 106 2.07 -6.11 -0.03
CA GLY A 106 3.41 -6.27 0.53
C GLY A 106 4.29 -5.02 0.44
N ARG A 107 4.32 -4.35 -0.72
CA ARG A 107 5.25 -3.24 -0.97
C ARG A 107 4.67 -1.89 -0.59
N VAL A 108 3.44 -1.61 -1.03
CA VAL A 108 2.82 -0.28 -0.83
C VAL A 108 2.22 -0.21 0.56
N ALA A 109 1.25 -1.08 0.88
CA ALA A 109 0.52 -1.02 2.14
C ALA A 109 1.37 -1.43 3.36
N SER A 110 2.20 -2.47 3.23
CA SER A 110 3.03 -2.97 4.33
C SER A 110 4.41 -2.30 4.38
N HIS A 111 5.29 -2.54 3.40
CA HIS A 111 6.69 -2.12 3.49
C HIS A 111 6.88 -0.59 3.55
N TYR A 112 6.12 0.18 2.77
CA TYR A 112 6.28 1.64 2.73
C TYR A 112 5.28 2.42 3.59
N ASN A 113 4.00 2.02 3.59
CA ASN A 113 2.96 2.74 4.32
C ASN A 113 2.76 2.24 5.76
N HIS A 114 3.34 1.08 6.10
CA HIS A 114 3.30 0.51 7.45
C HIS A 114 1.88 0.32 8.03
N ASN A 115 0.90 0.04 7.17
CA ASN A 115 -0.49 -0.23 7.58
C ASN A 115 -0.60 -1.51 8.43
N PHE A 116 0.24 -2.49 8.10
CA PHE A 116 0.36 -3.80 8.72
C PHE A 116 1.69 -4.43 8.34
N GLU A 117 2.12 -5.43 9.09
CA GLU A 117 3.12 -6.38 8.63
C GLU A 117 2.46 -7.44 7.74
N PHE A 118 3.16 -7.84 6.67
CA PHE A 118 2.61 -8.74 5.66
C PHE A 118 3.52 -9.94 5.45
N GLU A 119 2.95 -11.14 5.60
CA GLU A 119 3.58 -12.40 5.22
C GLU A 119 2.75 -13.09 4.15
N TYR A 120 3.41 -13.65 3.14
CA TYR A 120 2.77 -14.35 2.04
C TYR A 120 3.51 -15.64 1.73
N THR A 121 2.82 -16.77 1.92
CA THR A 121 3.39 -18.11 1.77
C THR A 121 2.44 -18.99 0.94
N HIS A 122 2.90 -20.19 0.58
CA HIS A 122 2.09 -21.20 -0.08
C HIS A 122 2.22 -22.51 0.70
N ASP A 123 1.11 -23.06 1.18
CA ASP A 123 1.09 -24.26 2.04
C ASP A 123 0.93 -25.58 1.25
N GLY A 124 0.91 -25.50 -0.09
CA GLY A 124 0.69 -26.63 -0.98
C GLY A 124 -0.74 -26.73 -1.50
N GLN A 125 -1.71 -26.15 -0.80
CA GLN A 125 -3.13 -26.15 -1.17
C GLN A 125 -3.64 -24.74 -1.52
N ALA A 126 -3.18 -23.73 -0.80
CA ALA A 126 -3.57 -22.34 -0.96
C ALA A 126 -2.38 -21.41 -0.71
N TYR A 127 -2.51 -20.18 -1.20
CA TYR A 127 -1.63 -19.12 -0.71
C TYR A 127 -2.17 -18.59 0.61
N VAL A 128 -1.28 -18.34 1.57
CA VAL A 128 -1.63 -17.83 2.90
C VAL A 128 -1.05 -16.43 3.04
N ALA A 129 -1.93 -15.45 3.18
CA ALA A 129 -1.60 -14.05 3.45
C ALA A 129 -1.93 -13.70 4.90
N ILE A 130 -0.95 -13.21 5.65
CA ILE A 130 -1.12 -12.78 7.05
C ILE A 130 -0.90 -11.28 7.11
N LEU A 131 -1.86 -10.55 7.68
CA LEU A 131 -1.77 -9.10 7.90
C LEU A 131 -1.84 -8.83 9.40
N ARG A 132 -0.70 -8.48 10.02
CA ARG A 132 -0.64 -8.09 11.44
C ARG A 132 -0.66 -6.56 11.56
N HIS A 133 -1.74 -6.02 12.10
CA HIS A 133 -1.97 -4.57 12.18
C HIS A 133 -1.96 -4.03 13.64
N ASP A 134 -2.35 -4.84 14.63
CA ASP A 134 -2.45 -4.47 16.06
C ASP A 134 -3.30 -3.22 16.34
N CYS A 135 -4.34 -3.01 15.53
CA CYS A 135 -5.26 -1.86 15.61
C CYS A 135 -6.66 -2.21 16.14
N GLY A 136 -6.80 -3.37 16.81
CA GLY A 136 -8.04 -3.79 17.46
C GLY A 136 -9.05 -4.45 16.51
N PRO A 137 -10.11 -5.08 17.04
CA PRO A 137 -10.99 -5.97 16.29
C PRO A 137 -11.72 -5.30 15.12
N ARG A 138 -11.99 -3.98 15.20
CA ARG A 138 -12.66 -3.24 14.11
C ARG A 138 -11.71 -3.05 12.93
N SER A 139 -10.42 -2.89 13.19
CA SER A 139 -9.42 -2.90 12.12
C SER A 139 -9.31 -4.28 11.47
N SER A 140 -9.42 -5.37 12.25
CA SER A 140 -9.43 -6.73 11.71
C SER A 140 -10.63 -6.93 10.79
N ALA A 141 -11.82 -6.51 11.25
CA ALA A 141 -13.05 -6.59 10.48
C ALA A 141 -12.97 -5.78 9.16
N PHE A 142 -12.35 -4.60 9.19
CA PHE A 142 -12.06 -3.81 7.99
C PHE A 142 -11.12 -4.55 7.03
N TYR A 143 -9.96 -5.02 7.50
CA TYR A 143 -8.99 -5.69 6.62
C TYR A 143 -9.51 -7.02 6.09
N ALA A 144 -10.29 -7.76 6.88
CA ALA A 144 -10.94 -9.01 6.46
C ALA A 144 -11.84 -8.77 5.25
N GLU A 145 -12.74 -7.80 5.35
CA GLU A 145 -13.64 -7.45 4.25
C GLU A 145 -12.93 -6.78 3.08
N PHE A 146 -11.90 -5.97 3.33
CA PHE A 146 -11.05 -5.41 2.26
C PHE A 146 -10.42 -6.53 1.42
N VAL A 147 -9.71 -7.45 2.08
CA VAL A 147 -9.02 -8.59 1.44
C VAL A 147 -10.02 -9.47 0.72
N LYS A 148 -11.13 -9.84 1.38
CA LYS A 148 -12.18 -10.64 0.75
C LYS A 148 -12.70 -9.99 -0.53
N SER A 149 -12.97 -8.69 -0.49
CA SER A 149 -13.64 -8.00 -1.60
C SER A 149 -12.70 -7.77 -2.77
N ILE A 150 -11.44 -7.36 -2.53
CA ILE A 150 -10.48 -7.13 -3.62
C ILE A 150 -10.12 -8.44 -4.35
N PHE A 151 -10.00 -9.56 -3.63
CA PHE A 151 -9.72 -10.87 -4.24
C PHE A 151 -10.95 -11.50 -4.91
N ALA A 152 -12.16 -11.20 -4.45
CA ALA A 152 -13.38 -11.65 -5.11
C ALA A 152 -13.49 -11.10 -6.55
N LEU A 153 -12.99 -9.87 -6.79
CA LEU A 153 -12.92 -9.28 -8.15
C LEU A 153 -11.97 -10.02 -9.10
N LEU A 154 -11.12 -10.89 -8.56
CA LEU A 154 -10.18 -11.72 -9.32
C LEU A 154 -10.59 -13.19 -9.35
N ASP A 155 -11.85 -13.49 -8.99
CA ASP A 155 -12.39 -14.86 -8.85
C ASP A 155 -11.59 -15.75 -7.88
N VAL A 156 -10.86 -15.14 -6.94
CA VAL A 156 -10.10 -15.84 -5.91
C VAL A 156 -10.99 -16.01 -4.69
N ARG A 157 -11.27 -17.28 -4.35
CA ARG A 157 -12.00 -17.59 -3.11
C ARG A 157 -11.08 -17.35 -1.92
N VAL A 158 -11.59 -16.65 -0.90
CA VAL A 158 -10.85 -16.35 0.33
C VAL A 158 -11.50 -17.03 1.54
N GLY A 159 -10.72 -17.82 2.29
CA GLY A 159 -11.04 -18.23 3.65
C GLY A 159 -10.40 -17.29 4.65
N LEU A 160 -11.13 -16.82 5.65
CA LEU A 160 -10.64 -15.82 6.61
C LEU A 160 -10.71 -16.32 8.05
N GLU A 161 -9.66 -16.01 8.80
CA GLU A 161 -9.59 -16.13 10.25
C GLU A 161 -9.16 -14.77 10.81
N GLU A 162 -9.86 -14.29 11.84
CA GLU A 162 -9.65 -12.97 12.44
C GLU A 162 -9.25 -13.11 13.92
N THR A 163 -8.27 -12.32 14.37
CA THR A 163 -8.06 -12.01 15.80
C THR A 163 -8.13 -10.50 15.99
N GLU A 164 -7.98 -9.99 17.21
CA GLU A 164 -8.00 -8.54 17.46
C GLU A 164 -6.85 -7.77 16.80
N GLY A 165 -5.73 -8.43 16.47
CA GLY A 165 -4.52 -7.78 15.96
C GLY A 165 -4.10 -8.21 14.56
N GLN A 166 -4.74 -9.24 14.00
CA GLN A 166 -4.37 -9.77 12.69
C GLN A 166 -5.53 -10.41 11.96
N ILE A 167 -5.36 -10.55 10.65
CA ILE A 167 -6.16 -11.47 9.83
C ILE A 167 -5.25 -12.48 9.12
N VAL A 168 -5.78 -13.68 8.92
CA VAL A 168 -5.17 -14.72 8.09
C VAL A 168 -6.13 -15.03 6.95
N ALA A 169 -5.67 -14.83 5.72
CA ALA A 169 -6.42 -15.06 4.50
C ALA A 169 -5.82 -16.22 3.71
N LYS A 170 -6.60 -17.28 3.53
CA LYS A 170 -6.30 -18.42 2.67
C LYS A 170 -6.90 -18.18 1.29
N LEU A 171 -6.05 -17.95 0.29
CA LEU A 171 -6.42 -17.63 -1.08
C LEU A 171 -6.38 -18.89 -1.95
N PHE A 172 -7.55 -19.30 -2.43
CA PHE A 172 -7.72 -20.46 -3.31
C PHE A 172 -7.81 -19.98 -4.76
N VAL A 173 -6.67 -19.98 -5.44
CA VAL A 173 -6.55 -19.58 -6.84
C VAL A 173 -6.95 -20.77 -7.73
N GLN A 174 -7.95 -20.59 -8.58
CA GLN A 174 -8.27 -21.60 -9.61
C GLN A 174 -7.17 -21.59 -10.67
N LYS A 175 -6.78 -22.78 -11.15
CA LYS A 175 -5.51 -23.05 -11.88
C LYS A 175 -4.99 -21.88 -12.75
N PRO A 176 -3.69 -21.52 -12.63
CA PRO A 176 -3.09 -20.36 -13.30
C PRO A 176 -2.97 -20.46 -14.84
N ASP A 177 -3.27 -21.60 -15.45
CA ASP A 177 -3.04 -21.84 -16.89
C ASP A 177 -4.12 -21.27 -17.84
N GLN A 178 -5.18 -20.63 -17.34
CA GLN A 178 -6.23 -20.07 -18.20
C GLN A 178 -6.35 -18.53 -18.19
N GLN A 179 -5.59 -17.82 -17.35
CA GLN A 179 -5.59 -16.34 -17.34
C GLN A 179 -4.41 -15.69 -18.10
N LEU A 180 -3.48 -16.48 -18.65
CA LEU A 180 -2.34 -15.96 -19.42
C LEU A 180 -2.65 -15.66 -20.91
N THR A 181 -3.89 -15.85 -21.40
CA THR A 181 -4.23 -15.63 -22.82
C THR A 181 -5.50 -14.81 -23.11
N ALA A 182 -6.08 -14.09 -22.14
CA ALA A 182 -7.19 -13.18 -22.41
C ALA A 182 -7.14 -12.01 -21.43
N GLY A 183 -6.97 -10.75 -21.84
CA GLY A 183 -6.77 -10.17 -23.14
C GLY A 183 -6.24 -8.75 -22.95
N LYS A 184 -5.60 -8.21 -23.98
CA LYS A 184 -5.33 -6.78 -24.10
C LYS A 184 -6.67 -6.04 -24.05
N VAL A 185 -7.05 -5.55 -22.87
CA VAL A 185 -8.05 -4.49 -22.77
C VAL A 185 -7.26 -3.21 -22.62
N ILE A 186 -7.34 -2.35 -23.63
CA ILE A 186 -6.89 -0.96 -23.56
C ILE A 186 -8.05 -0.20 -22.91
N PRO A 187 -7.92 0.36 -21.69
CA PRO A 187 -8.93 1.27 -21.18
C PRO A 187 -8.72 2.64 -21.83
N ASP A 188 -9.63 2.97 -22.74
CA ASP A 188 -9.86 4.33 -23.20
C ASP A 188 -10.19 5.24 -22.00
N GLU A 189 -9.54 6.41 -21.99
CA GLU A 189 -9.86 7.61 -21.23
C GLU A 189 -10.21 7.48 -19.73
N LEU A 190 -9.20 7.25 -18.88
CA LEU A 190 -9.25 7.71 -17.49
C LEU A 190 -8.92 9.21 -17.43
N LYS A 191 -9.96 10.06 -17.47
CA LYS A 191 -9.83 11.42 -16.91
C LYS A 191 -9.51 11.29 -15.42
N PRO A 192 -8.49 11.98 -14.89
CA PRO A 192 -8.14 11.89 -13.48
C PRO A 192 -9.31 12.42 -12.61
N PRO A 193 -9.72 11.70 -11.54
CA PRO A 193 -10.83 12.13 -10.68
C PRO A 193 -10.52 13.31 -9.76
N TYR A 194 -9.42 14.05 -9.97
CA TYR A 194 -9.10 15.23 -9.17
C TYR A 194 -8.37 16.29 -9.99
N VAL A 195 -9.07 17.38 -10.32
CA VAL A 195 -8.44 18.63 -10.77
C VAL A 195 -8.17 19.44 -9.50
N GLN A 196 -6.90 19.56 -9.09
CA GLN A 196 -6.54 20.47 -8.01
C GLN A 196 -6.86 21.92 -8.43
N PRO A 197 -7.41 22.77 -7.55
CA PRO A 197 -7.52 24.19 -7.85
C PRO A 197 -6.11 24.79 -7.95
N SER A 198 -5.85 25.47 -9.08
CA SER A 198 -4.57 26.13 -9.36
C SER A 198 -4.20 27.14 -8.27
N PRO A 199 -2.96 27.12 -7.71
CA PRO A 199 -2.52 28.12 -6.76
C PRO A 199 -2.09 29.36 -7.53
N ASN A 200 -3.04 30.18 -7.97
CA ASN A 200 -2.77 31.55 -8.40
C ASN A 200 -4.06 32.37 -8.44
N ARG A 201 -4.36 33.04 -7.33
CA ARG A 201 -5.01 34.36 -7.37
C ARG A 201 -4.18 35.30 -6.49
N PRO A 202 -3.62 36.40 -7.05
CA PRO A 202 -3.01 37.41 -6.22
C PRO A 202 -4.09 38.08 -5.37
N TYR A 203 -3.78 38.30 -4.09
CA TYR A 203 -4.56 39.14 -3.21
C TYR A 203 -4.70 40.52 -3.85
N SER A 204 -5.93 40.92 -4.19
CA SER A 204 -6.23 42.31 -4.53
C SER A 204 -6.53 43.05 -3.24
N THR A 205 -5.63 43.97 -2.89
CA THR A 205 -5.83 45.03 -1.91
C THR A 205 -7.05 45.88 -2.27
N VAL A 206 -7.98 46.02 -1.31
CA VAL A 206 -8.68 47.27 -1.00
C VAL A 206 -8.79 47.34 0.53
#